data_AF-A0A9X0BEN7-F1
#
_entry.id   AF-A0A9X0BEN7-F1
#
_cell.length_a   1.000
_cell.length_b   1.000
_cell.length_c   1.000
_cell.angle_alpha   90.00
_cell.angle_beta   90.00
_cell.angle_gamma   90.00
#
_symmetry.space_group_name_H-M   'P 1'
#
loop_
_entity.id
_entity.type
_entity.pdbx_description
1 polymer ?
#
loop_
_entity_poly.entity_id
_entity_poly.type
_entity_poly.pdbx_seq_one_letter_code
_entity_poly.pdbx_strand_id
1 'polypeptide(L)'
;MRNRASNSLSKGKIRQSWSKYNLYNLQRLRSPATANRTFFQQKWSAKALGRAYHGEQVREGQWKRMFSKRIRSVIPMDTADLAADDGSKNSAGRGSGLQTQGEKGRPSRIIPFTQMAFAPLERRLDVAIFRSLFASSTRQARQFVIHGAVTVNGQKMRHPSYLLNPGDLFQVDPDRVMFATGAPKTKFERRETRQLKQKDEEEVQDESEAKSEEAAETKPDTEKEDGRDTLKALMAQAKNIMSTDKEVLPAKRKQELRGFQKAVRRVLSRSGTSTILTDNLEAQFSELTLMLNAKRAEKKPAKQTKQAKNDSEESDAATSVEPEAASNKLSEAFQAAAEGADVDASELTDEEFEVLKRALTQMRDNPIDHSKPYATPWRPRDFMSAFAFIPRYLEVNQNICAAVYLRHPVARPGSAEVPTPFGESISTPAYGWYLKRRW
;
A
#
# COMPACT_ATOMS: atom_id res chain seq x y z
N MET A 1 -12.19 -27.78 2.12
CA MET A 1 -10.90 -28.40 2.50
C MET A 1 -10.07 -27.42 3.34
N ARG A 2 -9.70 -27.76 4.59
CA ARG A 2 -8.84 -26.90 5.42
C ARG A 2 -7.40 -26.86 4.88
N ASN A 3 -6.81 -25.66 4.91
CA ASN A 3 -5.45 -25.40 4.48
C ASN A 3 -4.43 -26.14 5.37
N ARG A 4 -3.64 -27.06 4.78
CA ARG A 4 -2.52 -27.76 5.46
C ARG A 4 -1.31 -26.86 5.78
N ALA A 5 -1.31 -25.62 5.30
CA ALA A 5 -0.21 -24.67 5.47
C ALA A 5 -0.55 -23.57 6.48
N SER A 6 -0.80 -23.99 7.72
CA SER A 6 -0.89 -23.05 8.84
C SER A 6 0.51 -22.62 9.28
N ASN A 7 0.62 -21.38 9.78
CA ASN A 7 1.81 -20.86 10.45
C ASN A 7 1.89 -21.43 11.87
N SER A 8 2.07 -22.75 11.97
CA SER A 8 2.19 -23.43 13.26
C SER A 8 3.49 -23.03 13.96
N LEU A 9 3.38 -22.78 15.28
CA LEU A 9 4.51 -22.41 16.13
C LEU A 9 5.36 -23.62 16.57
N SER A 10 4.83 -24.84 16.52
CA SER A 10 5.57 -26.02 17.00
C SER A 10 6.67 -26.48 16.03
N LYS A 11 6.38 -26.46 14.72
CA LYS A 11 7.31 -26.97 13.69
C LYS A 11 8.17 -25.89 13.03
N GLY A 12 8.12 -24.63 13.50
CA GLY A 12 9.01 -23.53 13.10
C GLY A 12 9.16 -23.30 11.59
N LYS A 13 8.13 -23.61 10.79
CA LYS A 13 8.22 -23.50 9.32
C LYS A 13 8.04 -22.06 8.88
N ILE A 14 8.96 -21.56 8.06
CA ILE A 14 8.89 -20.22 7.47
C ILE A 14 8.15 -20.29 6.14
N ARG A 15 7.30 -19.31 5.88
CA ARG A 15 6.48 -19.15 4.68
C ARG A 15 6.75 -17.80 4.00
N GLN A 16 6.35 -17.67 2.74
CA GLN A 16 6.28 -16.39 2.04
C GLN A 16 5.00 -15.63 2.45
N SER A 17 4.99 -15.08 3.67
CA SER A 17 3.86 -14.31 4.21
C SER A 17 4.30 -13.29 5.27
N TRP A 18 3.63 -12.14 5.35
CA TRP A 18 3.90 -11.11 6.37
C TRP A 18 3.12 -11.33 7.68
N SER A 19 2.86 -12.59 8.01
CA SER A 19 2.15 -12.96 9.23
C SER A 19 3.04 -12.76 10.46
N LYS A 20 2.48 -12.22 11.56
CA LYS A 20 3.19 -12.11 12.85
C LYS A 20 3.78 -13.43 13.34
N TYR A 21 3.06 -14.54 13.15
CA TYR A 21 3.53 -15.88 13.49
C TYR A 21 4.69 -16.35 12.60
N ASN A 22 4.72 -15.90 11.35
CA ASN A 22 5.80 -16.19 10.42
C ASN A 22 7.06 -15.39 10.77
N LEU A 23 6.89 -14.11 11.12
CA LEU A 23 7.99 -13.27 11.62
C LEU A 23 8.62 -13.88 12.86
N TYR A 24 7.79 -14.28 13.82
CA TYR A 24 8.26 -14.95 15.02
C TYR A 24 9.00 -16.27 14.73
N ASN A 25 8.50 -17.06 13.76
CA ASN A 25 9.19 -18.26 13.28
C ASN A 25 10.52 -17.96 12.56
N LEU A 26 10.62 -16.82 11.88
CA LEU A 26 11.83 -16.36 11.21
C LEU A 26 12.89 -15.93 12.24
N GLN A 27 12.49 -15.19 13.28
CA GLN A 27 13.39 -14.74 14.35
C GLN A 27 14.04 -15.91 15.10
N ARG A 28 13.29 -16.99 15.34
CA ARG A 28 13.80 -18.20 16.02
C ARG A 28 14.54 -19.17 15.09
N LEU A 29 14.64 -18.88 13.80
CA LEU A 29 15.21 -19.82 12.84
C LEU A 29 16.65 -20.14 13.21
N ARG A 30 16.92 -21.43 13.41
CA ARG A 30 18.27 -21.95 13.55
C ARG A 30 18.52 -23.01 12.48
N SER A 31 19.74 -23.04 11.95
CA SER A 31 20.14 -24.12 11.04
C SER A 31 20.03 -25.48 11.77
N PRO A 32 19.44 -26.51 11.13
CA PRO A 32 19.32 -27.81 11.76
C PRO A 32 20.70 -28.41 12.03
N ALA A 33 20.90 -29.00 13.21
CA ALA A 33 22.13 -29.70 13.54
C ALA A 33 22.40 -30.84 12.53
N THR A 34 23.60 -30.87 11.96
CA THR A 34 24.01 -31.82 10.92
C THR A 34 24.85 -32.98 11.46
N ALA A 35 25.58 -32.78 12.55
CA ALA A 35 26.55 -33.73 13.09
C ALA A 35 25.98 -35.15 13.32
N ASN A 36 24.81 -35.24 13.96
CA ASN A 36 24.20 -36.53 14.34
C ASN A 36 23.16 -37.03 13.31
N ARG A 37 23.17 -36.50 12.08
CA ARG A 37 22.16 -36.82 11.06
C ARG A 37 22.79 -37.49 9.85
N THR A 38 22.12 -38.51 9.34
CA THR A 38 22.53 -39.15 8.07
C THR A 38 22.38 -38.18 6.90
N PHE A 39 23.11 -38.42 5.81
CA PHE A 39 23.02 -37.57 4.62
C PHE A 39 21.59 -37.48 4.05
N PHE A 40 20.81 -38.57 4.14
CA PHE A 40 19.39 -38.55 3.77
C PHE A 40 18.57 -37.63 4.69
N GLN A 41 18.75 -37.74 6.01
CA GLN A 41 18.05 -36.90 6.99
C GLN A 41 18.39 -35.42 6.82
N GLN A 42 19.66 -35.10 6.56
CA GLN A 42 20.11 -33.73 6.26
C GLN A 42 19.38 -33.18 5.03
N LYS A 43 19.45 -33.90 3.89
CA LYS A 43 18.75 -33.50 2.66
C LYS A 43 17.23 -33.41 2.81
N TRP A 44 16.61 -34.36 3.53
CA TRP A 44 15.16 -34.33 3.78
C TRP A 44 14.76 -33.11 4.60
N SER A 45 15.52 -32.80 5.66
CA SER A 45 15.26 -31.63 6.50
C SER A 45 15.43 -30.32 5.72
N ALA A 46 16.48 -30.23 4.91
CA ALA A 46 16.75 -29.08 4.05
C ALA A 46 15.67 -28.88 2.98
N LYS A 47 15.25 -29.96 2.32
CA LYS A 47 14.10 -29.97 1.39
C LYS A 47 12.84 -29.49 2.08
N ALA A 48 12.53 -30.01 3.27
CA ALA A 48 11.33 -29.65 4.01
C ALA A 48 11.30 -28.17 4.40
N LEU A 49 12.44 -27.60 4.81
CA LEU A 49 12.59 -26.18 5.11
C LEU A 49 12.55 -25.31 3.85
N GLY A 50 13.35 -25.65 2.84
CA GLY A 50 13.41 -24.95 1.56
C GLY A 50 12.05 -24.85 0.89
N ARG A 51 11.33 -25.97 0.76
CA ARG A 51 9.96 -26.00 0.19
C ARG A 51 8.90 -25.39 1.09
N ALA A 52 9.18 -25.21 2.38
CA ALA A 52 8.23 -24.54 3.26
C ALA A 52 8.10 -23.06 2.88
N TYR A 53 9.21 -22.42 2.54
CA TYR A 53 9.26 -21.04 2.10
C TYR A 53 9.04 -20.93 0.60
N HIS A 54 9.86 -21.62 -0.20
CA HIS A 54 9.87 -21.52 -1.65
C HIS A 54 8.75 -22.36 -2.27
N GLY A 55 7.74 -21.71 -2.85
CA GLY A 55 6.71 -22.36 -3.67
C GLY A 55 5.88 -23.37 -2.88
N GLU A 56 5.43 -22.99 -1.69
CA GLU A 56 4.55 -23.78 -0.82
C GLU A 56 3.23 -24.16 -1.53
N GLN A 57 2.72 -23.26 -2.37
CA GLN A 57 1.53 -23.46 -3.20
C GLN A 57 1.73 -24.45 -4.37
N VAL A 58 2.97 -24.80 -4.71
CA VAL A 58 3.30 -25.69 -5.82
C VAL A 58 3.35 -27.13 -5.34
N ARG A 59 2.69 -28.05 -6.04
CA ARG A 59 2.79 -29.49 -5.72
C ARG A 59 4.19 -30.01 -5.99
N GLU A 60 4.68 -30.93 -5.15
CA GLU A 60 6.03 -31.49 -5.27
C GLU A 60 6.33 -32.10 -6.65
N GLY A 61 5.37 -32.77 -7.27
CA GLY A 61 5.52 -33.33 -8.62
C GLY A 61 5.73 -32.26 -9.69
N GLN A 62 5.06 -31.12 -9.57
CA GLN A 62 5.23 -29.98 -10.46
C GLN A 62 6.58 -29.30 -10.22
N TRP A 63 6.96 -29.09 -8.95
CA TRP A 63 8.26 -28.54 -8.59
C TRP A 63 9.42 -29.37 -9.16
N LYS A 64 9.37 -30.72 -9.05
CA LYS A 64 10.39 -31.61 -9.62
C LYS A 64 10.58 -31.45 -11.14
N ARG A 65 9.53 -31.06 -11.87
CA ARG A 65 9.60 -30.79 -13.32
C ARG A 65 10.15 -29.40 -13.62
N MET A 66 9.85 -28.42 -12.78
CA MET A 66 10.35 -27.04 -12.91
C MET A 66 11.79 -26.85 -12.41
N PHE A 67 12.26 -27.72 -11.51
CA PHE A 67 13.61 -27.66 -10.98
C PHE A 67 14.65 -27.74 -12.11
N SER A 68 15.49 -26.72 -12.18
CA SER A 68 16.60 -26.65 -13.13
C SER A 68 17.90 -27.02 -12.44
N LYS A 69 18.66 -27.94 -13.06
CA LYS A 69 20.04 -28.22 -12.67
C LYS A 69 20.98 -27.07 -13.05
N ARG A 70 20.67 -26.35 -14.13
CA ARG A 70 21.45 -25.20 -14.59
C ARG A 70 21.17 -23.99 -13.70
N ILE A 71 22.21 -23.52 -13.00
CA ILE A 71 22.20 -22.30 -12.20
C ILE A 71 22.79 -21.18 -13.06
N ARG A 72 22.15 -20.00 -13.05
CA ARG A 72 22.62 -18.81 -13.78
C ARG A 72 23.46 -17.93 -12.85
N SER A 73 24.63 -17.53 -13.33
CA SER A 73 25.53 -16.59 -12.64
C SER A 73 26.07 -15.55 -13.62
N VAL A 74 26.50 -14.42 -13.08
CA VAL A 74 27.17 -13.35 -13.84
C VAL A 74 28.40 -12.88 -13.09
N ILE A 75 29.45 -12.56 -13.83
CA ILE A 75 30.69 -11.99 -13.31
C ILE A 75 30.77 -10.54 -13.82
N PRO A 76 30.80 -9.54 -12.95
CA PRO A 76 31.05 -8.17 -13.38
C PRO A 76 32.51 -8.05 -13.80
N MET A 77 32.76 -7.46 -14.98
CA MET A 77 34.09 -7.11 -15.46
C MET A 77 34.15 -5.59 -15.57
N ASP A 78 35.22 -4.99 -15.04
CA ASP A 78 35.46 -3.56 -15.17
C ASP A 78 36.00 -3.25 -16.57
N THR A 79 35.44 -2.24 -17.23
CA THR A 79 35.91 -1.77 -18.53
C THR A 79 37.31 -1.19 -18.45
N ALA A 80 37.70 -0.60 -17.32
CA ALA A 80 39.04 -0.06 -17.12
C ALA A 80 40.10 -1.18 -17.13
N ASP A 81 39.83 -2.27 -16.42
CA ASP A 81 40.72 -3.43 -16.37
C ASP A 81 40.84 -4.10 -17.75
N LEU A 82 39.72 -4.23 -18.47
CA LEU A 82 39.69 -4.80 -19.83
C LEU A 82 40.44 -3.95 -20.86
N ALA A 83 40.47 -2.62 -20.68
CA ALA A 83 41.22 -1.73 -21.57
C ALA A 83 42.73 -1.72 -21.25
N ALA A 84 43.09 -1.91 -19.99
CA ALA A 84 44.47 -1.89 -19.53
C ALA A 84 45.23 -3.21 -19.77
N ASP A 85 44.52 -4.33 -19.85
CA ASP A 85 45.11 -5.65 -20.05
C ASP A 85 44.19 -6.56 -20.88
N ASP A 86 44.76 -7.22 -21.89
CA ASP A 86 44.08 -8.22 -22.72
C ASP A 86 43.95 -9.60 -22.03
N GLY A 87 44.38 -9.70 -20.76
CA GLY A 87 44.41 -10.91 -19.97
C GLY A 87 45.77 -11.61 -19.94
N SER A 88 46.77 -11.12 -20.67
CA SER A 88 48.12 -11.70 -20.70
C SER A 88 48.79 -11.72 -19.33
N LYS A 89 48.53 -10.73 -18.44
CA LYS A 89 49.05 -10.74 -17.06
C LYS A 89 48.54 -11.93 -16.25
N ASN A 90 47.29 -12.34 -16.45
CA ASN A 90 46.71 -13.48 -15.74
C ASN A 90 47.35 -14.81 -16.14
N SER A 91 47.88 -14.92 -17.36
CA SER A 91 48.56 -16.13 -17.85
C SER A 91 50.08 -16.09 -17.72
N ALA A 92 50.65 -15.02 -17.17
CA ALA A 92 52.09 -14.87 -16.99
C ALA A 92 52.70 -16.01 -16.14
N GLY A 93 54.01 -16.23 -16.30
CA GLY A 93 54.75 -17.29 -15.59
C GLY A 93 54.51 -18.66 -16.23
N ARG A 94 53.81 -19.54 -15.52
CA ARG A 94 53.49 -20.91 -15.97
C ARG A 94 52.00 -21.12 -16.27
N GLY A 95 51.25 -20.04 -16.52
CA GLY A 95 49.83 -20.07 -16.87
C GLY A 95 48.85 -19.82 -15.71
N SER A 96 49.29 -19.91 -14.44
CA SER A 96 48.47 -19.62 -13.25
C SER A 96 48.57 -18.16 -12.76
N GLY A 97 49.26 -17.31 -13.51
CA GLY A 97 49.66 -15.97 -13.10
C GLY A 97 51.03 -15.97 -12.40
N LEU A 98 51.60 -14.77 -12.29
CA LEU A 98 52.88 -14.55 -11.61
C LEU A 98 52.74 -14.85 -10.11
N GLN A 99 53.69 -15.60 -9.54
CA GLN A 99 53.68 -15.91 -8.10
C GLN A 99 54.14 -14.68 -7.31
N THR A 100 53.21 -14.01 -6.63
CA THR A 100 53.54 -12.92 -5.71
C THR A 100 53.97 -13.51 -4.36
N GLN A 101 55.23 -13.28 -3.95
CA GLN A 101 55.66 -13.63 -2.60
C GLN A 101 55.08 -12.61 -1.61
N GLY A 102 54.10 -13.02 -0.81
CA GLY A 102 53.65 -12.27 0.39
C GLY A 102 52.39 -11.42 0.25
N GLU A 103 51.96 -11.02 -0.95
CA GLU A 103 50.69 -10.32 -1.12
C GLU A 103 49.55 -11.31 -1.36
N LYS A 104 48.81 -11.64 -0.28
CA LYS A 104 47.49 -12.26 -0.43
C LYS A 104 46.57 -11.18 -1.02
N GLY A 105 46.34 -11.24 -2.33
CA GLY A 105 45.34 -10.40 -3.00
C GLY A 105 43.99 -10.46 -2.27
N ARG A 106 43.16 -9.41 -2.44
CA ARG A 106 41.84 -9.35 -1.79
C ARG A 106 41.07 -10.66 -2.09
N PRO A 107 40.54 -11.36 -1.06
CA PRO A 107 39.87 -12.64 -1.28
C PRO A 107 38.68 -12.41 -2.23
N SER A 108 38.65 -13.17 -3.33
CA SER A 108 37.52 -13.12 -4.25
C SER A 108 36.26 -13.55 -3.51
N ARG A 109 35.19 -12.75 -3.65
CA ARG A 109 33.91 -13.09 -3.02
C ARG A 109 33.34 -14.33 -3.69
N ILE A 110 33.12 -15.39 -2.93
CA ILE A 110 32.56 -16.64 -3.42
C ILE A 110 31.16 -16.38 -3.98
N ILE A 111 30.83 -17.04 -5.11
CA ILE A 111 29.51 -16.98 -5.72
C ILE A 111 28.60 -18.02 -5.04
N PRO A 112 27.50 -17.63 -4.38
CA PRO A 112 26.61 -18.56 -3.69
C PRO A 112 25.66 -19.28 -4.67
N PHE A 113 26.18 -20.20 -5.47
CA PHE A 113 25.41 -20.90 -6.51
C PHE A 113 24.18 -21.63 -5.97
N THR A 114 24.31 -22.31 -4.83
CA THR A 114 23.24 -23.20 -4.33
C THR A 114 22.04 -22.44 -3.78
N GLN A 115 22.19 -21.16 -3.40
CA GLN A 115 21.06 -20.31 -3.02
C GLN A 115 20.08 -20.09 -4.19
N MET A 116 20.54 -20.27 -5.43
CA MET A 116 19.72 -20.19 -6.64
C MET A 116 18.86 -21.44 -6.90
N ALA A 117 18.89 -22.45 -6.02
CA ALA A 117 18.16 -23.71 -6.22
C ALA A 117 16.66 -23.51 -6.53
N PHE A 118 16.05 -22.43 -6.02
CA PHE A 118 14.64 -22.10 -6.19
C PHE A 118 14.36 -20.98 -7.21
N ALA A 119 15.38 -20.52 -7.94
CA ALA A 119 15.25 -19.45 -8.96
C ALA A 119 14.12 -19.65 -9.97
N PRO A 120 13.80 -20.88 -10.45
CA PRO A 120 12.69 -21.08 -11.39
C PRO A 120 11.32 -20.66 -10.83
N LEU A 121 11.13 -20.65 -9.51
CA LEU A 121 9.86 -20.22 -8.89
C LEU A 121 9.66 -18.71 -8.97
N GLU A 122 10.74 -17.92 -8.94
CA GLU A 122 10.68 -16.46 -9.02
C GLU A 122 10.19 -15.96 -10.39
N ARG A 123 10.17 -16.83 -11.41
CA ARG A 123 9.57 -16.52 -12.72
C ARG A 123 8.05 -16.54 -12.70
N ARG A 124 7.43 -17.19 -11.71
CA ARG A 124 5.97 -17.32 -11.68
C ARG A 124 5.33 -15.98 -11.34
N LEU A 125 4.24 -15.65 -12.02
CA LEU A 125 3.48 -14.43 -11.80
C LEU A 125 3.05 -14.26 -10.33
N ASP A 126 2.56 -15.33 -9.69
CA ASP A 126 2.14 -15.28 -8.28
C ASP A 126 3.29 -14.97 -7.30
N VAL A 127 4.50 -15.42 -7.61
CA VAL A 127 5.69 -15.11 -6.79
C VAL A 127 6.18 -13.70 -7.09
N ALA A 128 6.22 -13.28 -8.35
CA ALA A 128 6.66 -11.94 -8.73
C ALA A 128 5.80 -10.83 -8.08
N ILE A 129 4.48 -10.99 -8.04
CA ILE A 129 3.55 -10.09 -7.34
C ILE A 129 3.83 -9.99 -5.83
N PHE A 130 4.19 -11.11 -5.20
CA PHE A 130 4.58 -11.10 -3.80
C PHE A 130 5.91 -10.38 -3.58
N ARG A 131 6.87 -10.55 -4.50
CA ARG A 131 8.19 -9.91 -4.45
C ARG A 131 8.16 -8.41 -4.73
N SER A 132 7.16 -7.94 -5.47
CA SER A 132 6.94 -6.51 -5.72
C SER A 132 6.21 -5.79 -4.57
N LEU A 133 5.96 -6.49 -3.46
CA LEU A 133 5.22 -5.99 -2.29
C LEU A 133 3.74 -5.65 -2.56
N PHE A 134 3.14 -6.15 -3.64
CA PHE A 134 1.72 -5.94 -3.94
C PHE A 134 0.77 -6.88 -3.19
N ALA A 135 1.30 -7.93 -2.56
CA ALA A 135 0.52 -8.89 -1.79
C ALA A 135 1.23 -9.27 -0.48
N SER A 136 0.47 -9.53 0.58
CA SER A 136 1.04 -9.93 1.89
C SER A 136 1.58 -11.36 1.92
N SER A 137 1.19 -12.19 0.95
CA SER A 137 1.63 -13.58 0.81
C SER A 137 1.52 -14.06 -0.62
N THR A 138 2.28 -15.09 -0.99
CA THR A 138 2.17 -15.71 -2.32
C THR A 138 0.82 -16.37 -2.58
N ARG A 139 0.12 -16.83 -1.53
CA ARG A 139 -1.25 -17.34 -1.65
C ARG A 139 -2.24 -16.23 -1.97
N GLN A 140 -2.09 -15.06 -1.33
CA GLN A 140 -2.93 -13.91 -1.63
C GLN A 140 -2.66 -13.39 -3.06
N ALA A 141 -1.39 -13.31 -3.46
CA ALA A 141 -1.02 -12.98 -4.84
C ALA A 141 -1.66 -13.95 -5.86
N ARG A 142 -1.63 -15.25 -5.56
CA ARG A 142 -2.31 -16.27 -6.36
C ARG A 142 -3.81 -16.03 -6.47
N GLN A 143 -4.48 -15.64 -5.38
CA GLN A 143 -5.90 -15.29 -5.41
C GLN A 143 -6.17 -14.08 -6.29
N PHE A 144 -5.34 -13.02 -6.22
CA PHE A 144 -5.47 -11.84 -7.07
C PHE A 144 -5.46 -12.20 -8.55
N VAL A 145 -4.52 -13.07 -8.96
CA VAL A 145 -4.46 -13.58 -10.33
C VAL A 145 -5.71 -14.38 -10.69
N ILE A 146 -6.16 -15.33 -9.86
CA ILE A 146 -7.34 -16.17 -10.16
C ILE A 146 -8.62 -15.32 -10.30
N HIS A 147 -8.78 -14.32 -9.44
CA HIS A 147 -9.90 -13.37 -9.51
C HIS A 147 -9.77 -12.37 -10.66
N GLY A 148 -8.63 -12.36 -11.37
CA GLY A 148 -8.40 -11.51 -12.53
C GLY A 148 -8.14 -10.04 -12.16
N ALA A 149 -7.58 -9.78 -10.99
CA ALA A 149 -7.17 -8.45 -10.57
C ALA A 149 -5.77 -8.06 -11.09
N VAL A 150 -5.22 -8.84 -12.02
CA VAL A 150 -3.85 -8.69 -12.53
C VAL A 150 -3.87 -8.66 -14.05
N THR A 151 -3.15 -7.70 -14.63
CA THR A 151 -2.87 -7.60 -16.06
C THR A 151 -1.39 -7.81 -16.31
N VAL A 152 -1.05 -8.46 -17.42
CA VAL A 152 0.33 -8.64 -17.91
C VAL A 152 0.35 -8.08 -19.33
N ASN A 153 1.22 -7.10 -19.59
CA ASN A 153 1.31 -6.38 -20.87
C ASN A 153 -0.07 -5.88 -21.35
N GLY A 154 -0.89 -5.35 -20.42
CA GLY A 154 -2.25 -4.86 -20.69
C GLY A 154 -3.33 -5.96 -20.78
N GLN A 155 -2.96 -7.24 -20.81
CA GLN A 155 -3.92 -8.35 -20.91
C GLN A 155 -4.23 -8.96 -19.55
N LYS A 156 -5.51 -9.17 -19.24
CA LYS A 156 -5.96 -9.79 -17.99
C LYS A 156 -5.49 -11.24 -17.90
N MET A 157 -4.62 -11.53 -16.93
CA MET A 157 -4.03 -12.86 -16.76
C MET A 157 -4.65 -13.57 -15.56
N ARG A 158 -5.34 -14.70 -15.79
CA ARG A 158 -5.97 -15.50 -14.72
C ARG A 158 -5.17 -16.72 -14.28
N HIS A 159 -4.00 -16.93 -14.89
CA HIS A 159 -3.17 -18.11 -14.64
C HIS A 159 -1.97 -17.77 -13.74
N PRO A 160 -1.99 -18.14 -12.43
CA PRO A 160 -0.87 -17.87 -11.52
C PRO A 160 0.39 -18.68 -11.86
N SER A 161 0.28 -19.70 -12.70
CA SER A 161 1.42 -20.48 -13.21
C SER A 161 2.08 -19.86 -14.43
N TYR A 162 1.61 -18.70 -14.91
CA TYR A 162 2.26 -17.96 -15.97
C TYR A 162 3.72 -17.66 -15.59
N LEU A 163 4.64 -17.93 -16.52
CA LEU A 163 6.07 -17.70 -16.34
C LEU A 163 6.43 -16.41 -17.06
N LEU A 164 6.85 -15.41 -16.30
CA LEU A 164 7.30 -14.13 -16.84
C LEU A 164 8.55 -14.31 -17.70
N ASN A 165 8.56 -13.56 -18.80
CA ASN A 165 9.69 -13.34 -19.65
C ASN A 165 10.34 -11.99 -19.32
N PRO A 166 11.67 -11.86 -19.51
CA PRO A 166 12.34 -10.57 -19.36
C PRO A 166 11.66 -9.50 -20.21
N GLY A 167 11.30 -8.37 -19.61
CA GLY A 167 10.57 -7.27 -20.22
C GLY A 167 9.07 -7.25 -19.95
N ASP A 168 8.47 -8.32 -19.41
CA ASP A 168 7.04 -8.34 -19.11
C ASP A 168 6.70 -7.34 -18.01
N LEU A 169 5.68 -6.52 -18.26
CA LEU A 169 5.07 -5.61 -17.29
C LEU A 169 3.83 -6.27 -16.70
N PHE A 170 3.76 -6.38 -15.38
CA PHE A 170 2.55 -6.82 -14.69
C PHE A 170 2.02 -5.73 -13.76
N GLN A 171 0.71 -5.53 -13.76
CA GLN A 171 0.01 -4.53 -12.95
C GLN A 171 -1.09 -5.20 -12.13
N VAL A 172 -1.25 -4.74 -10.89
CA VAL A 172 -2.28 -5.22 -9.96
C VAL A 172 -3.25 -4.09 -9.67
N ASP A 173 -4.51 -4.42 -9.53
CA ASP A 173 -5.56 -3.50 -9.09
C ASP A 173 -5.17 -2.80 -7.76
N PRO A 174 -5.08 -1.46 -7.73
CA PRO A 174 -4.63 -0.71 -6.55
C PRO A 174 -5.44 -1.00 -5.28
N ASP A 175 -6.77 -1.13 -5.38
CA ASP A 175 -7.60 -1.39 -4.19
C ASP A 175 -7.28 -2.74 -3.55
N ARG A 176 -6.86 -3.74 -4.35
CA ARG A 176 -6.40 -5.04 -3.86
C ARG A 176 -5.04 -4.95 -3.19
N VAL A 177 -4.14 -4.14 -3.73
CA VAL A 177 -2.82 -3.88 -3.15
C VAL A 177 -2.96 -3.17 -1.81
N MET A 178 -3.76 -2.11 -1.75
CA MET A 178 -4.05 -1.37 -0.53
C MET A 178 -4.69 -2.26 0.54
N PHE A 179 -5.58 -3.17 0.16
CA PHE A 179 -6.12 -4.19 1.06
C PHE A 179 -5.08 -5.20 1.57
N ALA A 180 -4.16 -5.64 0.72
CA ALA A 180 -3.14 -6.61 1.12
C ALA A 180 -2.09 -6.03 2.05
N THR A 181 -1.61 -4.85 1.69
CA THR A 181 -0.49 -4.15 2.34
C THR A 181 -0.95 -3.31 3.52
N GLY A 182 -2.21 -2.90 3.54
CA GLY A 182 -2.80 -2.10 4.60
C GLY A 182 -3.06 -2.87 5.89
N ALA A 183 -3.26 -2.12 6.96
CA ALA A 183 -3.74 -2.66 8.22
C ALA A 183 -5.15 -3.26 8.08
N PRO A 184 -5.44 -4.35 8.81
CA PRO A 184 -6.77 -4.94 8.79
C PRO A 184 -7.80 -4.01 9.44
N LYS A 185 -8.99 -3.92 8.85
CA LYS A 185 -10.13 -3.20 9.44
C LYS A 185 -10.44 -3.69 10.85
N THR A 186 -10.73 -2.75 11.75
CA THR A 186 -11.17 -3.07 13.12
C THR A 186 -12.52 -3.81 13.09
N LYS A 187 -12.96 -4.36 14.23
CA LYS A 187 -14.29 -5.00 14.29
C LYS A 187 -15.41 -3.98 14.09
N PHE A 188 -15.22 -2.77 14.60
CA PHE A 188 -16.15 -1.66 14.50
C PHE A 188 -16.30 -1.18 13.05
N GLU A 189 -15.20 -0.84 12.38
CA GLU A 189 -15.22 -0.45 10.96
C GLU A 189 -15.86 -1.51 10.06
N ARG A 190 -15.62 -2.81 10.37
CA ARG A 190 -16.25 -3.91 9.64
C ARG A 190 -17.75 -3.98 9.86
N ARG A 191 -18.25 -3.59 11.03
CA ARG A 191 -19.69 -3.51 11.32
C ARG A 191 -20.32 -2.38 10.53
N GLU A 192 -19.71 -1.19 10.54
CA GLU A 192 -20.20 -0.04 9.77
C GLU A 192 -20.20 -0.32 8.28
N THR A 193 -19.14 -0.95 7.77
CA THR A 193 -19.08 -1.39 6.36
C THR A 193 -20.25 -2.33 6.01
N ARG A 194 -20.68 -3.20 6.94
CA ARG A 194 -21.83 -4.09 6.71
C ARG A 194 -23.15 -3.33 6.74
N GLN A 195 -23.29 -2.37 7.66
CA GLN A 195 -24.49 -1.55 7.75
C GLN A 195 -24.66 -0.67 6.51
N LEU A 196 -23.57 -0.08 6.01
CA LEU A 196 -23.59 0.68 4.76
C LEU A 196 -23.99 -0.22 3.59
N LYS A 197 -23.40 -1.42 3.48
CA LYS A 197 -23.81 -2.38 2.44
C LYS A 197 -25.27 -2.81 2.54
N GLN A 198 -25.79 -3.00 3.75
CA GLN A 198 -27.21 -3.32 3.95
C GLN A 198 -28.09 -2.16 3.48
N LYS A 199 -27.73 -0.92 3.83
CA LYS A 199 -28.43 0.28 3.33
C LYS A 199 -28.36 0.40 1.81
N ASP A 200 -27.17 0.20 1.22
CA ASP A 200 -27.00 0.23 -0.24
C ASP A 200 -27.83 -0.87 -0.93
N GLU A 201 -27.89 -2.07 -0.33
CA GLU A 201 -28.71 -3.19 -0.84
C GLU A 201 -30.21 -2.90 -0.70
N GLU A 202 -30.65 -2.30 0.40
CA GLU A 202 -32.04 -1.84 0.62
C GLU A 202 -32.42 -0.73 -0.38
N GLU A 203 -31.58 0.29 -0.57
CA GLU A 203 -31.81 1.36 -1.54
C GLU A 203 -31.86 0.83 -2.99
N VAL A 204 -30.99 -0.12 -3.36
CA VAL A 204 -31.03 -0.75 -4.70
C VAL A 204 -32.28 -1.61 -4.87
N GLN A 205 -32.73 -2.27 -3.79
CA GLN A 205 -33.97 -3.03 -3.83
C GLN A 205 -35.18 -2.12 -3.97
N ASP A 206 -35.27 -1.04 -3.19
CA ASP A 206 -36.31 -0.02 -3.28
C ASP A 206 -36.33 0.64 -4.67
N GLU A 207 -35.15 0.95 -5.25
CA GLU A 207 -35.07 1.45 -6.63
C GLU A 207 -35.53 0.42 -7.67
N SER A 208 -35.27 -0.87 -7.43
CA SER A 208 -35.70 -1.94 -8.33
C SER A 208 -37.20 -2.22 -8.24
N GLU A 209 -37.77 -2.10 -7.03
CA GLU A 209 -39.20 -2.21 -6.77
C GLU A 209 -39.94 -1.00 -7.35
N ALA A 210 -39.44 0.22 -7.15
CA ALA A 210 -39.97 1.43 -7.78
C ALA A 210 -39.92 1.38 -9.33
N LYS A 211 -38.83 0.86 -9.92
CA LYS A 211 -38.74 0.63 -11.37
C LYS A 211 -39.67 -0.47 -11.86
N SER A 212 -40.01 -1.44 -11.02
CA SER A 212 -40.97 -2.50 -11.36
C SER A 212 -42.42 -2.02 -11.27
N GLU A 213 -42.72 -1.11 -10.35
CA GLU A 213 -44.00 -0.41 -10.25
C GLU A 213 -44.19 0.57 -11.42
N GLU A 214 -43.15 1.33 -11.80
CA GLU A 214 -43.16 2.18 -13.01
C GLU A 214 -43.28 1.37 -14.32
N ALA A 215 -42.89 0.09 -14.34
CA ALA A 215 -43.01 -0.76 -15.53
C ALA A 215 -44.41 -1.41 -15.69
N ALA A 216 -45.25 -1.37 -14.65
CA ALA A 216 -46.63 -1.88 -14.69
C ALA A 216 -47.64 -0.85 -15.21
N GLU A 217 -47.28 0.43 -15.30
CA GLU A 217 -48.13 1.49 -15.87
C GLU A 217 -47.57 1.99 -17.21
N THR A 218 -48.36 1.86 -18.28
CA THR A 218 -48.00 2.32 -19.62
C THR A 218 -48.34 3.81 -19.80
N LYS A 219 -47.32 4.68 -19.60
CA LYS A 219 -46.96 5.98 -20.26
C LYS A 219 -48.03 7.08 -20.54
N PRO A 220 -47.69 8.40 -20.46
CA PRO A 220 -46.42 8.96 -20.97
C PRO A 220 -45.66 9.93 -20.04
N ASP A 221 -44.36 9.98 -20.29
CA ASP A 221 -43.39 11.06 -20.02
C ASP A 221 -43.76 12.06 -18.92
N THR A 222 -43.20 11.88 -17.73
CA THR A 222 -42.77 13.03 -16.92
C THR A 222 -41.40 12.74 -16.33
N GLU A 223 -40.55 13.75 -16.51
CA GLU A 223 -39.15 13.81 -16.17
C GLU A 223 -38.97 13.79 -14.66
N LYS A 224 -37.77 13.41 -14.21
CA LYS A 224 -37.29 13.61 -12.84
C LYS A 224 -37.71 15.00 -12.37
N GLU A 225 -38.59 15.09 -11.37
CA GLU A 225 -38.94 16.36 -10.77
C GLU A 225 -37.69 16.93 -10.08
N ASP A 226 -37.02 17.81 -10.81
CA ASP A 226 -35.78 18.46 -10.44
C ASP A 226 -36.00 19.28 -9.17
N GLY A 227 -35.12 19.13 -8.17
CA GLY A 227 -35.02 20.08 -7.04
C GLY A 227 -34.79 21.54 -7.50
N ARG A 228 -34.45 21.74 -8.78
CA ARG A 228 -34.39 23.04 -9.45
C ARG A 228 -35.79 23.58 -9.78
N ASP A 229 -36.73 22.74 -10.14
CA ASP A 229 -38.09 23.12 -10.50
C ASP A 229 -38.96 23.41 -9.27
N THR A 230 -38.73 22.69 -8.17
CA THR A 230 -39.32 23.06 -6.86
C THR A 230 -38.81 24.41 -6.38
N LEU A 231 -37.51 24.70 -6.52
CA LEU A 231 -36.93 26.01 -6.21
C LEU A 231 -37.43 27.13 -7.14
N LYS A 232 -37.66 26.85 -8.43
CA LYS A 232 -38.31 27.80 -9.36
C LYS A 232 -39.78 28.05 -8.99
N ALA A 233 -40.51 27.01 -8.60
CA ALA A 233 -41.90 27.12 -8.17
C ALA A 233 -42.04 27.93 -6.87
N LEU A 234 -41.18 27.69 -5.87
CA LEU A 234 -41.11 28.48 -4.64
C LEU A 234 -40.73 29.95 -4.92
N MET A 235 -39.83 30.19 -5.88
CA MET A 235 -39.50 31.56 -6.32
C MET A 235 -40.70 32.25 -6.99
N ALA A 236 -41.49 31.52 -7.79
CA ALA A 236 -42.70 32.03 -8.42
C ALA A 236 -43.80 32.35 -7.39
N GLN A 237 -44.01 31.48 -6.40
CA GLN A 237 -44.94 31.72 -5.29
C GLN A 237 -44.53 32.95 -4.46
N ALA A 238 -43.24 33.09 -4.12
CA ALA A 238 -42.73 34.27 -3.41
C ALA A 238 -42.89 35.57 -4.21
N LYS A 239 -42.82 35.52 -5.55
CA LYS A 239 -43.11 36.68 -6.42
C LYS A 239 -44.59 37.00 -6.49
N ASN A 240 -45.45 35.99 -6.56
CA ASN A 240 -46.90 36.16 -6.59
C ASN A 240 -47.39 36.83 -5.30
N ILE A 241 -46.95 36.35 -4.12
CA ILE A 241 -47.26 36.93 -2.81
C ILE A 241 -46.80 38.39 -2.71
N MET A 242 -45.65 38.73 -3.31
CA MET A 242 -45.17 40.12 -3.37
C MET A 242 -45.94 41.01 -4.34
N SER A 243 -46.64 40.43 -5.34
CA SER A 243 -47.38 41.17 -6.37
C SER A 243 -48.88 41.34 -6.07
N THR A 244 -49.52 40.38 -5.40
CA THR A 244 -50.96 40.38 -5.12
C THR A 244 -51.31 41.24 -3.91
N ASP A 245 -50.46 41.28 -2.88
CA ASP A 245 -50.77 41.93 -1.60
C ASP A 245 -49.87 43.14 -1.34
N LYS A 246 -50.00 44.19 -2.16
CA LYS A 246 -49.20 45.42 -1.99
C LYS A 246 -49.46 46.12 -0.64
N GLU A 247 -50.62 45.95 -0.03
CA GLU A 247 -51.07 46.73 1.14
C GLU A 247 -51.18 45.98 2.48
N VAL A 248 -51.00 44.65 2.54
CA VAL A 248 -51.30 43.86 3.79
C VAL A 248 -50.06 43.25 4.48
N LEU A 249 -48.89 43.21 3.82
CA LEU A 249 -47.70 42.56 4.38
C LEU A 249 -46.81 43.51 5.20
N PRO A 250 -46.49 43.20 6.49
CA PRO A 250 -45.56 43.96 7.32
C PRO A 250 -44.17 44.11 6.68
N ALA A 251 -43.52 45.26 6.91
CA ALA A 251 -42.21 45.58 6.32
C ALA A 251 -41.14 44.49 6.55
N LYS A 252 -41.15 43.87 7.74
CA LYS A 252 -40.25 42.77 8.11
C LYS A 252 -40.42 41.53 7.22
N ARG A 253 -41.67 41.16 6.92
CA ARG A 253 -42.00 40.00 6.07
C ARG A 253 -41.64 40.23 4.60
N LYS A 254 -41.76 41.48 4.13
CA LYS A 254 -41.27 41.88 2.78
C LYS A 254 -39.74 41.79 2.68
N GLN A 255 -39.02 42.10 3.76
CA GLN A 255 -37.55 41.97 3.83
C GLN A 255 -37.12 40.49 3.82
N GLU A 256 -37.81 39.64 4.58
CA GLU A 256 -37.58 38.19 4.61
C GLU A 256 -37.82 37.54 3.24
N LEU A 257 -38.91 37.89 2.54
CA LEU A 257 -39.21 37.37 1.19
C LEU A 257 -38.18 37.83 0.16
N ARG A 258 -37.67 39.06 0.26
CA ARG A 258 -36.56 39.55 -0.60
C ARG A 258 -35.24 38.84 -0.29
N GLY A 259 -34.97 38.58 0.99
CA GLY A 259 -33.81 37.79 1.44
C GLY A 259 -33.85 36.36 0.90
N PHE A 260 -35.02 35.71 1.01
CA PHE A 260 -35.30 34.39 0.46
C PHE A 260 -35.09 34.33 -1.05
N GLN A 261 -35.65 35.28 -1.80
CA GLN A 261 -35.44 35.38 -3.26
C GLN A 261 -33.96 35.52 -3.63
N LYS A 262 -33.18 36.27 -2.84
CA LYS A 262 -31.73 36.45 -3.07
C LYS A 262 -30.94 35.17 -2.76
N ALA A 263 -31.33 34.42 -1.73
CA ALA A 263 -30.72 33.14 -1.37
C ALA A 263 -31.00 32.06 -2.42
N VAL A 264 -32.26 31.90 -2.84
CA VAL A 264 -32.64 30.92 -3.88
C VAL A 264 -31.97 31.23 -5.22
N ARG A 265 -31.87 32.51 -5.61
CA ARG A 265 -31.14 32.92 -6.83
C ARG A 265 -29.65 32.62 -6.76
N ARG A 266 -29.03 32.76 -5.58
CA ARG A 266 -27.62 32.42 -5.34
C ARG A 266 -27.39 30.91 -5.44
N VAL A 267 -28.29 30.09 -4.91
CA VAL A 267 -28.23 28.62 -5.00
C VAL A 267 -28.42 28.15 -6.44
N LEU A 268 -29.44 28.65 -7.15
CA LEU A 268 -29.68 28.34 -8.57
C LEU A 268 -28.53 28.77 -9.50
N SER A 269 -27.74 29.77 -9.11
CA SER A 269 -26.55 30.21 -9.83
C SER A 269 -25.28 29.40 -9.50
N ARG A 270 -25.27 28.66 -8.38
CA ARG A 270 -24.11 27.88 -7.91
C ARG A 270 -24.21 26.39 -8.23
N SER A 271 -25.41 25.83 -8.35
CA SER A 271 -25.59 24.39 -8.57
C SER A 271 -25.39 23.99 -10.03
N GLY A 272 -24.12 23.77 -10.39
CA GLY A 272 -23.71 23.07 -11.62
C GLY A 272 -22.99 21.74 -11.36
N THR A 273 -22.63 21.38 -10.12
CA THR A 273 -21.83 20.17 -9.85
C THR A 273 -22.01 19.70 -8.39
N SER A 274 -22.05 18.38 -8.19
CA SER A 274 -22.29 17.71 -6.91
C SER A 274 -20.99 17.55 -6.09
N THR A 275 -20.57 18.61 -5.39
CA THR A 275 -19.35 18.67 -4.56
C THR A 275 -19.57 19.37 -3.21
N ILE A 276 -20.80 19.33 -2.67
CA ILE A 276 -21.18 20.15 -1.51
C ILE A 276 -20.36 19.84 -0.24
N LEU A 277 -19.91 18.59 -0.05
CA LEU A 277 -19.10 18.20 1.12
C LEU A 277 -17.60 18.52 0.95
N THR A 278 -17.06 18.41 -0.27
CA THR A 278 -15.64 18.68 -0.53
C THR A 278 -15.34 20.18 -0.52
N ASP A 279 -16.27 20.99 -1.02
CA ASP A 279 -16.11 22.44 -1.13
C ASP A 279 -16.15 23.13 0.24
N ASN A 280 -16.84 22.53 1.23
CA ASN A 280 -16.92 23.05 2.59
C ASN A 280 -15.58 22.85 3.34
N LEU A 281 -14.99 21.66 3.22
CA LEU A 281 -13.68 21.36 3.84
C LEU A 281 -12.54 22.18 3.22
N GLU A 282 -12.59 22.42 1.91
CA GLU A 282 -11.56 23.21 1.21
C GLU A 282 -11.65 24.69 1.57
N ALA A 283 -12.87 25.23 1.72
CA ALA A 283 -13.11 26.58 2.22
C ALA A 283 -12.60 26.74 3.66
N GLN A 284 -12.96 25.83 4.56
CA GLN A 284 -12.51 25.84 5.96
C GLN A 284 -10.98 25.74 6.09
N PHE A 285 -10.32 24.94 5.24
CA PHE A 285 -8.86 24.84 5.21
C PHE A 285 -8.19 26.14 4.73
N SER A 286 -8.76 26.80 3.73
CA SER A 286 -8.27 28.09 3.24
C SER A 286 -8.35 29.17 4.32
N GLU A 287 -9.41 29.16 5.12
CA GLU A 287 -9.60 30.09 6.23
C GLU A 287 -8.62 29.84 7.38
N LEU A 288 -8.44 28.58 7.77
CA LEU A 288 -7.47 28.20 8.81
C LEU A 288 -6.02 28.47 8.40
N THR A 289 -5.68 28.31 7.12
CA THR A 289 -4.34 28.67 6.61
C THR A 289 -4.12 30.18 6.59
N LEU A 290 -5.16 30.97 6.29
CA LEU A 290 -5.12 32.43 6.42
C LEU A 290 -4.96 32.87 7.88
N MET A 291 -5.67 32.26 8.82
CA MET A 291 -5.50 32.50 10.26
C MET A 291 -4.09 32.18 10.75
N LEU A 292 -3.48 31.08 10.28
CA LEU A 292 -2.09 30.75 10.61
C LEU A 292 -1.10 31.80 10.08
N ASN A 293 -1.31 32.26 8.85
CA ASN A 293 -0.48 33.30 8.27
C ASN A 293 -0.63 34.62 9.02
N ALA A 294 -1.85 34.94 9.48
CA ALA A 294 -2.12 36.10 10.33
C ALA A 294 -1.45 35.98 11.71
N LYS A 295 -1.63 34.86 12.42
CA LYS A 295 -1.01 34.62 13.75
C LYS A 295 0.52 34.59 13.69
N ARG A 296 1.12 34.02 12.63
CA ARG A 296 2.57 34.08 12.38
C ARG A 296 3.05 35.50 12.06
N ALA A 297 2.22 36.32 11.43
CA ALA A 297 2.53 37.73 11.19
C ALA A 297 2.48 38.55 12.49
N GLU A 298 1.53 38.28 13.39
CA GLU A 298 1.43 38.92 14.71
C GLU A 298 2.59 38.55 15.65
N LYS A 299 3.10 37.32 15.57
CA LYS A 299 4.29 36.87 16.34
C LYS A 299 5.62 37.49 15.91
N LYS A 300 5.68 38.28 14.83
CA LYS A 300 6.87 39.08 14.50
C LYS A 300 6.73 40.50 15.05
N PRO A 301 7.24 40.75 16.27
CA PRO A 301 7.93 42.01 16.52
C PRO A 301 9.34 41.81 17.09
N ALA A 302 10.27 42.56 16.51
CA ALA A 302 11.56 43.01 17.05
C ALA A 302 12.59 41.97 17.56
N LYS A 303 13.53 41.61 16.69
CA LYS A 303 14.94 41.48 17.09
C LYS A 303 15.89 41.94 15.98
N GLN A 304 16.18 43.23 15.97
CA GLN A 304 17.49 43.71 15.55
C GLN A 304 18.43 43.56 16.73
N THR A 305 19.25 42.51 16.75
CA THR A 305 20.63 42.59 17.26
C THR A 305 21.37 41.35 16.77
N LYS A 306 22.39 41.62 15.95
CA LYS A 306 23.35 40.63 15.46
C LYS A 306 24.07 40.00 16.65
N GLN A 307 24.05 38.68 16.75
CA GLN A 307 25.21 37.90 17.16
C GLN A 307 25.12 36.54 16.48
N ALA A 308 26.04 36.33 15.54
CA ALA A 308 26.25 35.07 14.86
C ALA A 308 26.95 34.09 15.81
N LYS A 309 26.40 32.88 15.95
CA LYS A 309 27.17 31.69 16.29
C LYS A 309 26.48 30.45 15.72
N ASN A 310 27.29 29.71 14.97
CA ASN A 310 27.15 28.40 14.36
C ASN A 310 26.08 27.46 14.94
N ASP A 311 25.23 26.95 14.04
CA ASP A 311 24.46 25.73 14.25
C ASP A 311 25.22 24.53 13.67
N SER A 312 25.46 23.55 14.53
CA SER A 312 25.56 22.15 14.17
C SER A 312 24.78 21.33 15.21
N GLU A 313 23.91 20.48 14.68
CA GLU A 313 23.37 19.25 15.27
C GLU A 313 22.06 19.31 16.06
N GLU A 314 21.05 18.73 15.39
CA GLU A 314 19.86 18.06 15.91
C GLU A 314 20.17 17.14 17.11
N SER A 315 19.30 17.19 18.12
CA SER A 315 18.92 15.97 18.83
C SER A 315 17.54 16.13 19.50
N ASP A 316 16.69 15.14 19.23
CA ASP A 316 15.44 14.82 19.92
C ASP A 316 15.50 14.96 21.44
N ALA A 317 14.44 15.52 22.02
CA ALA A 317 13.97 15.11 23.36
C ALA A 317 12.49 15.47 23.53
N ALA A 318 11.66 14.43 23.59
CA ALA A 318 10.28 14.50 24.06
C ALA A 318 10.24 15.03 25.50
N THR A 319 9.32 15.97 25.77
CA THR A 319 8.96 16.36 27.14
C THR A 319 7.46 16.18 27.31
N SER A 320 7.10 15.29 28.24
CA SER A 320 5.75 15.00 28.69
C SER A 320 5.30 15.99 29.76
N VAL A 321 4.16 16.66 29.55
CA VAL A 321 3.39 17.37 30.59
C VAL A 321 1.90 17.04 30.39
N GLU A 322 1.17 16.92 31.50
CA GLU A 322 -0.15 16.29 31.65
C GLU A 322 -1.27 16.79 30.69
N PRO A 323 -2.23 15.92 30.24
CA PRO A 323 -2.94 16.14 28.99
C PRO A 323 -4.46 16.38 29.07
N GLU A 324 -5.13 16.26 30.22
CA GLU A 324 -6.58 15.97 30.19
C GLU A 324 -7.51 17.16 29.86
N ALA A 325 -7.18 18.40 30.25
CA ALA A 325 -8.04 19.57 29.97
C ALA A 325 -7.81 20.15 28.56
N ALA A 326 -6.56 20.08 28.08
CA ALA A 326 -6.14 20.50 26.74
C ALA A 326 -6.62 19.54 25.65
N SER A 327 -6.60 18.22 25.92
CA SER A 327 -7.07 17.21 24.95
C SER A 327 -8.56 17.34 24.63
N ASN A 328 -9.38 17.72 25.62
CA ASN A 328 -10.83 17.78 25.46
C ASN A 328 -11.23 18.90 24.51
N LYS A 329 -10.69 20.12 24.70
CA LYS A 329 -10.94 21.25 23.79
C LYS A 329 -10.48 20.97 22.36
N LEU A 330 -9.32 20.34 22.21
CA LEU A 330 -8.79 19.96 20.89
C LEU A 330 -9.67 18.89 20.24
N SER A 331 -10.18 17.92 21.01
CA SER A 331 -11.08 16.88 20.53
C SER A 331 -12.48 17.41 20.16
N GLU A 332 -13.01 18.37 20.92
CA GLU A 332 -14.27 19.06 20.64
C GLU A 332 -14.15 19.93 19.39
N ALA A 333 -13.06 20.69 19.26
CA ALA A 333 -12.73 21.43 18.04
C ALA A 333 -12.60 20.49 16.82
N PHE A 334 -12.08 19.28 17.02
CA PHE A 334 -11.97 18.26 15.97
C PHE A 334 -13.34 17.70 15.55
N GLN A 335 -14.22 17.41 16.52
CA GLN A 335 -15.59 16.97 16.24
C GLN A 335 -16.41 18.07 15.55
N ALA A 336 -16.34 19.30 16.04
CA ALA A 336 -17.00 20.45 15.43
C ALA A 336 -16.52 20.70 13.98
N ALA A 337 -15.21 20.59 13.73
CA ALA A 337 -14.64 20.66 12.38
C ALA A 337 -15.12 19.52 11.48
N ALA A 338 -15.17 18.28 12.00
CA ALA A 338 -15.64 17.12 11.24
C ALA A 338 -17.13 17.21 10.88
N GLU A 339 -17.93 17.88 11.72
CA GLU A 339 -19.35 18.16 11.48
C GLU A 339 -19.59 19.42 10.63
N GLY A 340 -18.53 20.14 10.24
CA GLY A 340 -18.61 21.30 9.37
C GLY A 340 -19.03 22.60 10.05
N ALA A 341 -18.88 22.71 11.38
CA ALA A 341 -19.13 23.92 12.15
C ALA A 341 -17.91 24.87 12.15
N ASP A 342 -18.14 26.18 12.27
CA ASP A 342 -17.08 27.17 12.43
C ASP A 342 -16.36 26.95 13.77
N VAL A 343 -15.04 26.79 13.70
CA VAL A 343 -14.20 26.51 14.87
C VAL A 343 -13.48 27.79 15.30
N ASP A 344 -13.77 28.27 16.51
CA ASP A 344 -13.04 29.38 17.14
C ASP A 344 -11.61 28.94 17.52
N ALA A 345 -10.69 29.05 16.58
CA ALA A 345 -9.29 28.61 16.73
C ALA A 345 -8.40 29.56 17.56
N SER A 346 -8.96 30.65 18.09
CA SER A 346 -8.23 31.67 18.87
C SER A 346 -7.75 31.17 20.24
N GLU A 347 -8.41 30.15 20.80
CA GLU A 347 -8.05 29.60 22.12
C GLU A 347 -6.99 28.49 22.07
N LEU A 348 -6.63 27.98 20.88
CA LEU A 348 -5.63 26.92 20.75
C LEU A 348 -4.21 27.48 20.90
N THR A 349 -3.39 26.79 21.69
CA THR A 349 -1.94 27.00 21.71
C THR A 349 -1.34 26.69 20.34
N ASP A 350 -0.14 27.19 20.04
CA ASP A 350 0.43 26.98 18.70
C ASP A 350 0.78 25.52 18.41
N GLU A 351 1.16 24.76 19.44
CA GLU A 351 1.41 23.32 19.32
C GLU A 351 0.11 22.56 19.03
N GLU A 352 -0.97 22.87 19.75
CA GLU A 352 -2.29 22.28 19.53
C GLU A 352 -2.84 22.65 18.15
N PHE A 353 -2.61 23.89 17.70
CA PHE A 353 -3.02 24.35 16.37
C PHE A 353 -2.23 23.66 15.26
N GLU A 354 -0.93 23.41 15.44
CA GLU A 354 -0.12 22.64 14.49
C GLU A 354 -0.56 21.16 14.43
N VAL A 355 -0.93 20.56 15.57
CA VAL A 355 -1.50 19.21 15.63
C VAL A 355 -2.86 19.16 14.92
N LEU A 356 -3.76 20.12 15.19
CA LEU A 356 -5.07 20.24 14.53
C LEU A 356 -4.89 20.39 13.01
N LYS A 357 -4.00 21.28 12.57
CA LYS A 357 -3.69 21.49 11.15
C LYS A 357 -3.16 20.22 10.49
N ARG A 358 -2.23 19.51 11.14
CA ARG A 358 -1.70 18.25 10.63
C ARG A 358 -2.82 17.21 10.49
N ALA A 359 -3.69 17.12 11.47
CA ALA A 359 -4.80 16.16 11.48
C ALA A 359 -5.88 16.50 10.43
N LEU A 360 -6.22 17.78 10.23
CA LEU A 360 -7.11 18.24 9.15
C LEU A 360 -6.51 17.99 7.76
N THR A 361 -5.21 18.26 7.59
CA THR A 361 -4.49 17.94 6.34
C THR A 361 -4.54 16.43 6.07
N GLN A 362 -4.37 15.62 7.12
CA GLN A 362 -4.45 14.16 7.03
C GLN A 362 -5.88 13.66 6.70
N MET A 363 -6.92 14.28 7.24
CA MET A 363 -8.31 13.97 6.89
C MET A 363 -8.65 14.36 5.46
N ARG A 364 -8.13 15.50 4.98
CA ARG A 364 -8.28 15.93 3.58
C ARG A 364 -7.59 14.96 2.62
N ASP A 365 -6.33 14.61 2.92
CA ASP A 365 -5.51 13.79 2.04
C ASP A 365 -5.92 12.30 2.09
N ASN A 366 -6.41 11.81 3.24
CA ASN A 366 -6.91 10.45 3.45
C ASN A 366 -8.22 10.47 4.26
N PRO A 367 -9.37 10.74 3.62
CA PRO A 367 -10.65 10.72 4.29
C PRO A 367 -11.00 9.32 4.80
N ILE A 368 -11.78 9.27 5.89
CA ILE A 368 -12.32 8.02 6.43
C ILE A 368 -13.47 7.59 5.52
N ASP A 369 -13.24 6.51 4.77
CA ASP A 369 -14.22 5.91 3.87
C ASP A 369 -14.44 4.44 4.25
N HIS A 370 -15.64 4.15 4.75
CA HIS A 370 -16.03 2.81 5.16
C HIS A 370 -16.41 1.89 3.98
N SER A 371 -16.69 2.43 2.79
CA SER A 371 -17.02 1.65 1.59
C SER A 371 -15.83 0.84 1.06
N LYS A 372 -14.60 1.34 1.27
CA LYS A 372 -13.36 0.71 0.81
C LYS A 372 -13.07 -0.61 1.53
N PRO A 373 -12.34 -1.56 0.92
CA PRO A 373 -12.07 -2.86 1.54
C PRO A 373 -11.01 -2.82 2.67
N TYR A 374 -10.17 -1.79 2.70
CA TYR A 374 -9.10 -1.58 3.69
C TYR A 374 -9.47 -0.54 4.75
N ALA A 375 -8.72 -0.52 5.86
CA ALA A 375 -8.87 0.52 6.87
C ALA A 375 -8.45 1.88 6.29
N THR A 376 -9.27 2.90 6.51
CA THR A 376 -9.06 4.29 6.11
C THR A 376 -8.99 5.13 7.40
N PRO A 377 -8.02 6.05 7.56
CA PRO A 377 -6.92 6.36 6.64
C PRO A 377 -5.99 5.16 6.43
N TRP A 378 -5.50 4.99 5.20
CA TRP A 378 -4.66 3.85 4.87
C TRP A 378 -3.35 3.93 5.65
N ARG A 379 -3.00 2.86 6.33
CA ARG A 379 -1.72 2.68 7.01
C ARG A 379 -1.12 1.33 6.65
N PRO A 380 0.22 1.22 6.57
CA PRO A 380 0.86 -0.05 6.27
C PRO A 380 0.56 -1.08 7.37
N ARG A 381 0.62 -2.35 7.00
CA ARG A 381 0.46 -3.49 7.91
C ARG A 381 1.53 -3.47 9.00
N ASP A 382 1.12 -3.79 10.22
CA ASP A 382 1.92 -3.65 11.45
C ASP A 382 3.36 -4.21 11.38
N PHE A 383 3.58 -5.33 10.68
CA PHE A 383 4.89 -5.99 10.57
C PHE A 383 5.43 -6.05 9.12
N MET A 384 5.02 -5.11 8.27
CA MET A 384 5.44 -5.07 6.86
C MET A 384 6.95 -4.79 6.71
N SER A 385 7.51 -3.92 7.55
CA SER A 385 8.91 -3.47 7.49
C SER A 385 9.93 -4.62 7.48
N ALA A 386 9.71 -5.66 8.30
CA ALA A 386 10.59 -6.82 8.39
C ALA A 386 10.68 -7.65 7.10
N PHE A 387 9.72 -7.50 6.18
CA PHE A 387 9.66 -8.22 4.91
C PHE A 387 9.76 -7.30 3.69
N ALA A 388 9.91 -5.99 3.90
CA ALA A 388 9.91 -4.99 2.85
C ALA A 388 11.28 -4.94 2.15
N PHE A 389 11.45 -5.79 1.14
CA PHE A 389 12.58 -5.73 0.22
C PHE A 389 12.11 -6.06 -1.19
N ILE A 390 12.63 -5.34 -2.18
CA ILE A 390 12.35 -5.56 -3.59
C ILE A 390 13.61 -6.18 -4.22
N PRO A 391 13.51 -7.34 -4.87
CA PRO A 391 14.67 -7.97 -5.46
C PRO A 391 15.11 -7.25 -6.75
N ARG A 392 16.42 -7.22 -7.01
CA ARG A 392 17.03 -6.47 -8.12
C ARG A 392 16.59 -6.88 -9.54
N TYR A 393 15.89 -8.00 -9.69
CA TYR A 393 15.37 -8.46 -10.99
C TYR A 393 13.97 -7.92 -11.30
N LEU A 394 13.35 -7.22 -10.35
CA LEU A 394 12.08 -6.52 -10.50
C LEU A 394 12.31 -5.02 -10.36
N GLU A 395 11.76 -4.26 -11.30
CA GLU A 395 11.58 -2.82 -11.15
C GLU A 395 10.13 -2.56 -10.77
N VAL A 396 9.87 -1.76 -9.75
CA VAL A 396 8.51 -1.59 -9.20
C VAL A 396 8.16 -0.12 -9.08
N ASN A 397 6.99 0.24 -9.59
CA ASN A 397 6.37 1.53 -9.38
C ASN A 397 5.14 1.38 -8.47
N GLN A 398 5.24 1.89 -7.24
CA GLN A 398 4.21 1.74 -6.22
C GLN A 398 2.97 2.59 -6.51
N ASN A 399 3.12 3.74 -7.17
CA ASN A 399 2.03 4.69 -7.43
C ASN A 399 0.93 4.06 -8.29
N ILE A 400 1.33 3.33 -9.34
CA ILE A 400 0.41 2.66 -10.28
C ILE A 400 0.22 1.17 -9.99
N CYS A 401 0.85 0.66 -8.93
CA CYS A 401 0.87 -0.77 -8.59
C CYS A 401 1.33 -1.67 -9.77
N ALA A 402 2.36 -1.24 -10.50
CA ALA A 402 2.93 -1.96 -11.63
C ALA A 402 4.41 -2.30 -11.41
N ALA A 403 4.85 -3.40 -12.01
CA ALA A 403 6.23 -3.84 -11.96
C ALA A 403 6.67 -4.47 -13.28
N VAL A 404 7.95 -4.29 -13.62
CA VAL A 404 8.58 -4.87 -14.81
C VAL A 404 9.54 -5.97 -14.39
N TYR A 405 9.37 -7.14 -15.01
CA TYR A 405 10.29 -8.26 -14.83
C TYR A 405 11.52 -8.08 -15.72
N LEU A 406 12.54 -7.41 -15.20
CA LEU A 406 13.72 -7.03 -15.98
C LEU A 406 14.50 -8.24 -16.52
N ARG A 407 14.72 -9.24 -15.67
CA ARG A 407 15.55 -10.40 -15.98
C ARG A 407 15.24 -11.58 -15.08
N HIS A 408 15.86 -12.70 -15.39
CA HIS A 408 15.88 -13.84 -14.48
C HIS A 408 16.87 -13.62 -13.33
N PRO A 409 16.56 -14.09 -12.10
CA PRO A 409 17.50 -14.02 -10.98
C PRO A 409 18.82 -14.69 -11.33
N VAL A 410 19.93 -14.02 -11.01
CA VAL A 410 21.30 -14.55 -11.20
C VAL A 410 22.12 -14.51 -9.90
N ALA A 411 23.10 -15.39 -9.78
CA ALA A 411 24.12 -15.31 -8.73
C ALA A 411 25.28 -14.41 -9.16
N ARG A 412 25.79 -13.62 -8.22
CA ARG A 412 26.95 -12.73 -8.38
C ARG A 412 28.00 -13.03 -7.32
N PRO A 413 29.26 -12.60 -7.49
CA PRO A 413 30.25 -12.66 -6.42
C PRO A 413 29.72 -12.01 -5.14
N GLY A 414 29.59 -12.80 -4.06
CA GLY A 414 29.12 -12.35 -2.75
C GLY A 414 27.60 -12.23 -2.56
N SER A 415 26.75 -12.47 -3.58
CA SER A 415 25.29 -12.39 -3.40
C SER A 415 24.49 -13.24 -4.40
N ALA A 416 23.32 -13.71 -3.99
CA ALA A 416 22.33 -14.32 -4.87
C ALA A 416 21.07 -13.46 -4.92
N GLU A 417 20.47 -13.32 -6.11
CA GLU A 417 19.25 -12.52 -6.26
C GLU A 417 17.98 -13.24 -5.80
N VAL A 418 18.01 -14.56 -5.61
CA VAL A 418 16.86 -15.33 -5.08
C VAL A 418 16.69 -15.04 -3.60
N PRO A 419 15.58 -14.41 -3.16
CA PRO A 419 15.43 -14.07 -1.75
C PRO A 419 15.07 -15.32 -0.96
N THR A 420 15.98 -15.73 -0.07
CA THR A 420 15.86 -16.93 0.76
C THR A 420 16.31 -16.63 2.19
N PRO A 421 15.57 -17.03 3.23
CA PRO A 421 16.00 -16.86 4.63
C PRO A 421 17.04 -17.92 5.05
N PHE A 422 17.49 -18.76 4.12
CA PHE A 422 18.33 -19.92 4.40
C PHE A 422 19.74 -19.73 3.84
N GLY A 423 20.75 -20.05 4.66
CA GLY A 423 22.14 -20.10 4.22
C GLY A 423 22.47 -21.32 3.34
N GLU A 424 23.75 -21.48 3.04
CA GLU A 424 24.26 -22.59 2.21
C GLU A 424 24.10 -23.97 2.87
N SER A 425 24.12 -24.01 4.22
CA SER A 425 23.89 -25.22 5.01
C SER A 425 22.56 -25.91 4.71
N ILE A 426 21.56 -25.17 4.23
CA ILE A 426 20.24 -25.67 3.84
C ILE A 426 20.11 -25.69 2.31
N SER A 427 20.58 -24.66 1.63
CA SER A 427 20.44 -24.52 0.18
C SER A 427 21.17 -25.61 -0.59
N THR A 428 22.39 -25.97 -0.17
CA THR A 428 23.21 -27.03 -0.79
C THR A 428 22.58 -28.42 -0.66
N PRO A 429 22.21 -28.92 0.53
CA PRO A 429 21.53 -30.21 0.65
C PRO A 429 20.13 -30.22 0.01
N ALA A 430 19.42 -29.09 -0.02
CA ALA A 430 18.15 -28.98 -0.74
C ALA A 430 18.36 -29.14 -2.25
N TYR A 431 19.36 -28.49 -2.84
CA TYR A 431 19.75 -28.68 -4.24
C TYR A 431 20.14 -30.14 -4.51
N GLY A 432 20.98 -30.73 -3.64
CA GLY A 432 21.39 -32.13 -3.72
C GLY A 432 20.23 -33.13 -3.64
N TRP A 433 19.16 -32.82 -2.91
CA TRP A 433 17.94 -33.62 -2.89
C TRP A 433 17.26 -33.67 -4.27
N TYR A 434 17.20 -32.54 -4.99
CA TYR A 434 16.50 -32.45 -6.26
C TYR A 434 17.32 -32.89 -7.49
N LEU A 435 18.64 -33.04 -7.35
CA LEU A 435 19.51 -33.56 -8.41
C LEU A 435 19.15 -35.00 -8.83
N LYS A 436 18.84 -35.88 -7.86
CA LYS A 436 18.51 -37.30 -8.10
C LYS A 436 17.01 -37.51 -7.96
N ARG A 437 16.34 -37.93 -9.04
CA ARG A 437 14.86 -38.08 -9.11
C ARG A 437 14.31 -39.33 -8.39
N ARG A 438 15.18 -40.22 -7.89
CA ARG A 438 14.87 -41.42 -7.11
C ARG A 438 15.93 -41.62 -6.01
N TRP A 439 15.45 -41.99 -4.83
CA TRP A 439 16.12 -42.89 -3.88
C TRP A 439 15.18 -44.08 -3.74
#